data_AF-A0A7V9IRX8-F1
#
_entry.id   AF-A0A7V9IRX8-F1
#
_cell.length_a   1.000
_cell.length_b   1.000
_cell.length_c   1.000
_cell.angle_alpha   90.00
_cell.angle_beta   90.00
_cell.angle_gamma   90.00
#
_symmetry.space_group_name_H-M   'P 1'
#
loop_
_entity.id
_entity.type
_entity.pdbx_description
1 polymer ?
#
loop_
_entity_poly.entity_id
_entity_poly.type
_entity_poly.pdbx_seq_one_letter_code
_entity_poly.pdbx_strand_id
1 'polypeptide(L)'
;MSALVDGPAPLPRGHRVAAAVADVGDVLAGVADVPLWSLTDNELPGLLETAGTVLARLQGLLVNLVGEIDSRGLADTLGASSTTALTRQALAVSLAAAAELTAA
;
A
#
# COMPACT_ATOMS: atom_id res chain seq x y z
N MET A 1 -8.19 23.52 -0.10
CA MET A 1 -8.92 22.33 -0.55
C MET A 1 -8.50 22.04 -1.97
N SER A 2 -8.27 20.77 -2.34
CA SER A 2 -8.13 20.27 -3.73
C SER A 2 -6.72 19.91 -4.25
N ALA A 3 -6.03 18.98 -3.60
CA ALA A 3 -4.97 18.18 -4.25
C ALA A 3 -5.10 16.66 -3.98
N LEU A 4 -5.82 16.28 -2.93
CA LEU A 4 -6.11 14.88 -2.56
C LEU A 4 -7.50 14.38 -3.03
N VAL A 5 -8.26 15.22 -3.76
CA VAL A 5 -9.62 14.88 -4.25
C VAL A 5 -9.57 14.26 -5.64
N ASP A 6 -8.59 14.64 -6.47
CA ASP A 6 -8.19 13.85 -7.62
C ASP A 6 -7.29 12.72 -7.10
N GLY A 7 -7.59 11.47 -7.42
CA GLY A 7 -6.83 10.30 -6.93
C GLY A 7 -5.30 10.42 -7.13
N PRO A 8 -4.50 9.53 -6.51
CA PRO A 8 -3.05 9.64 -6.55
C PRO A 8 -2.56 9.76 -7.99
N ALA A 9 -1.68 10.74 -8.24
CA ALA A 9 -1.05 10.88 -9.55
C ALA A 9 -0.43 9.54 -9.98
N PRO A 10 -0.51 9.18 -11.28
CA PRO A 10 0.00 7.91 -11.74
C PRO A 10 1.49 7.79 -11.41
N LEU A 11 1.86 6.60 -10.96
CA LEU A 11 3.22 6.29 -10.55
C LEU A 11 4.23 6.59 -11.67
N PRO A 12 5.43 7.13 -11.36
CA PRO A 12 6.42 7.47 -12.38
C PRO A 12 6.81 6.25 -13.23
N ARG A 13 6.60 6.35 -14.55
CA ARG A 13 6.97 5.30 -15.50
C ARG A 13 8.49 5.12 -15.52
N GLY A 14 8.97 3.89 -15.34
CA GLY A 14 10.40 3.54 -15.36
C GLY A 14 11.14 3.66 -14.02
N HIS A 15 10.50 4.16 -12.95
CA HIS A 15 11.12 4.16 -11.62
C HIS A 15 10.97 2.78 -10.96
N ARG A 16 12.09 2.13 -10.62
CA ARG A 16 12.08 0.73 -10.14
C ARG A 16 11.20 0.50 -8.92
N VAL A 17 11.24 1.41 -7.94
CA VAL A 17 10.39 1.30 -6.74
C VAL A 17 8.91 1.46 -7.09
N ALA A 18 8.60 2.36 -8.02
CA ALA A 18 7.22 2.63 -8.41
C ALA A 18 6.64 1.46 -9.20
N ALA A 19 7.43 0.87 -10.11
CA ALA A 19 7.08 -0.37 -10.80
C ALA A 19 6.84 -1.52 -9.82
N ALA A 20 7.76 -1.74 -8.86
CA ALA A 20 7.61 -2.81 -7.89
C ALA A 20 6.35 -2.67 -7.01
N VAL A 21 5.99 -1.45 -6.60
CA VAL A 21 4.74 -1.21 -5.84
C VAL A 21 3.50 -1.49 -6.69
N ALA A 22 3.51 -1.07 -7.97
CA ALA A 22 2.42 -1.37 -8.89
C ALA A 22 2.28 -2.88 -9.12
N ASP A 23 3.39 -3.58 -9.42
CA ASP A 23 3.41 -5.02 -9.68
C ASP A 23 2.88 -5.82 -8.49
N VAL A 24 3.26 -5.45 -7.25
CA VAL A 24 2.73 -6.09 -6.04
C VAL A 24 1.22 -5.86 -5.91
N GLY A 25 0.73 -4.66 -6.22
CA GLY A 25 -0.70 -4.36 -6.25
C GLY A 25 -1.46 -5.22 -7.25
N ASP A 26 -0.96 -5.32 -8.48
CA ASP A 26 -1.58 -6.11 -9.55
C ASP A 26 -1.57 -7.61 -9.22
N VAL A 27 -0.48 -8.12 -8.64
CA VAL A 27 -0.39 -9.53 -8.19
C VAL A 27 -1.41 -9.82 -7.09
N LEU A 28 -1.54 -8.93 -6.10
CA LEU A 28 -2.51 -9.11 -5.01
C LEU A 28 -3.95 -9.03 -5.50
N ALA A 29 -4.25 -8.09 -6.42
CA ALA A 29 -5.56 -7.99 -7.04
C ALA A 29 -5.90 -9.27 -7.86
N GLY A 30 -4.91 -9.83 -8.56
CA GLY A 30 -5.10 -11.04 -9.37
C GLY A 30 -5.35 -12.32 -8.57
N VAL A 31 -5.15 -12.30 -7.24
CA VAL A 31 -5.40 -13.47 -6.37
C VAL A 31 -6.51 -13.24 -5.35
N ALA A 32 -7.19 -12.09 -5.38
CA ALA A 32 -8.22 -11.74 -4.40
C ALA A 32 -9.35 -12.80 -4.32
N ASP A 33 -9.73 -13.36 -5.48
CA ASP A 33 -10.85 -14.29 -5.61
C ASP A 33 -10.39 -15.76 -5.55
N VAL A 34 -9.09 -16.00 -5.37
CA VAL A 34 -8.54 -17.35 -5.34
C VAL A 34 -8.83 -17.97 -3.97
N PRO A 35 -9.60 -19.07 -3.91
CA PRO A 35 -10.01 -19.64 -2.64
C PRO A 35 -8.83 -20.23 -1.87
N LEU A 36 -8.67 -19.83 -0.61
CA LEU A 36 -7.66 -20.41 0.29
C LEU A 36 -7.95 -21.87 0.68
N TRP A 37 -9.20 -22.35 0.53
CA TRP A 37 -9.56 -23.74 0.87
C TRP A 37 -8.86 -24.78 -0.03
N SER A 38 -8.28 -24.37 -1.16
CA SER A 38 -7.50 -25.29 -2.01
C SER A 38 -6.11 -25.59 -1.45
N LEU A 39 -5.68 -24.90 -0.39
CA LEU A 39 -4.42 -25.15 0.31
C LEU A 39 -4.60 -26.25 1.35
N THR A 40 -3.57 -27.06 1.52
CA THR A 40 -3.52 -28.08 2.59
C THR A 40 -3.18 -27.43 3.93
N ASP A 41 -3.57 -28.09 5.03
CA ASP A 41 -3.27 -27.65 6.40
C ASP A 41 -1.77 -27.41 6.64
N ASN A 42 -0.89 -28.14 5.94
CA ASN A 42 0.56 -28.00 6.05
C ASN A 42 1.11 -26.80 5.26
N GLU A 43 0.40 -26.32 4.25
CA GLU A 43 0.82 -25.16 3.43
C GLU A 43 0.41 -23.83 4.07
N LEU A 44 -0.69 -23.82 4.83
CA LEU A 44 -1.24 -22.61 5.45
C LEU A 44 -0.24 -21.86 6.35
N PRO A 45 0.51 -22.50 7.28
CA PRO A 45 1.47 -21.79 8.12
C PRO A 45 2.60 -21.16 7.30
N GLY A 46 3.13 -21.87 6.30
CA GLY A 46 4.19 -21.37 5.44
C GLY A 46 3.74 -20.19 4.57
N LEU A 47 2.49 -20.22 4.09
CA LEU A 47 1.90 -19.09 3.37
C LEU A 47 1.69 -17.89 4.28
N LEU A 48 1.22 -18.09 5.52
CA LEU A 48 1.04 -17.02 6.51
C LEU A 48 2.36 -16.29 6.81
N GLU A 49 3.43 -17.04 7.08
CA GLU A 49 4.76 -16.48 7.33
C GLU A 49 5.31 -15.72 6.12
N THR A 50 5.11 -16.26 4.92
CA THR A 50 5.55 -15.64 3.66
C THR A 50 4.79 -14.34 3.41
N ALA A 51 3.46 -14.34 3.57
CA ALA A 51 2.62 -13.15 3.43
C ALA A 51 3.01 -12.08 4.46
N GLY A 52 3.26 -12.47 5.71
CA GLY A 52 3.76 -11.57 6.75
C GLY A 52 5.11 -10.94 6.39
N THR A 53 6.02 -11.71 5.80
CA THR A 53 7.33 -11.20 5.34
C THR A 53 7.17 -10.19 4.20
N VAL A 54 6.26 -10.44 3.25
CA VAL A 54 5.95 -9.49 2.17
C VAL A 54 5.37 -8.20 2.75
N LEU A 55 4.42 -8.30 3.69
CA LEU A 55 3.85 -7.14 4.38
C LEU A 55 4.92 -6.33 5.12
N ALA A 56 5.83 -6.97 5.85
CA ALA A 56 6.91 -6.29 6.55
C ALA A 56 7.85 -5.52 5.61
N ARG A 57 8.17 -6.09 4.44
CA ARG A 57 8.96 -5.40 3.41
C ARG A 57 8.24 -4.18 2.85
N LEU A 58 6.93 -4.30 2.58
CA LEU A 58 6.12 -3.19 2.11
C LEU A 58 6.01 -2.08 3.17
N GLN A 59 5.84 -2.43 4.44
CA GLN A 59 5.85 -1.48 5.55
C GLN A 59 7.19 -0.75 5.66
N GLY A 60 8.33 -1.46 5.54
CA GLY A 60 9.65 -0.83 5.52
C GLY A 60 9.82 0.17 4.38
N LEU A 61 9.29 -0.16 3.19
CA LEU A 61 9.27 0.76 2.06
C LEU A 61 8.41 2.01 2.34
N LEU A 62 7.22 1.84 2.92
CA LEU A 62 6.34 2.94 3.32
C LEU A 62 7.03 3.89 4.30
N VAL A 63 7.74 3.36 5.30
CA VAL A 63 8.51 4.18 6.26
C VAL A 63 9.56 5.02 5.53
N ASN A 64 10.29 4.43 4.59
CA ASN A 64 11.29 5.17 3.80
C ASN A 64 10.64 6.27 2.93
N LEU A 65 9.49 5.98 2.32
CA LEU A 65 8.74 6.97 1.52
C LEU A 65 8.23 8.13 2.38
N VAL A 66 7.71 7.84 3.59
CA VAL A 66 7.30 8.88 4.54
C VAL A 66 8.50 9.73 4.97
N GLY A 67 9.66 9.11 5.21
CA GLY A 67 10.90 9.84 5.51
C GLY A 67 11.35 10.76 4.37
N GLU A 68 11.20 10.33 3.12
CA GLU A 68 11.53 11.17 1.95
C GLU A 68 10.52 12.30 1.73
N ILE A 69 9.24 12.06 2.04
CA ILE A 69 8.19 13.08 2.03
C ILE A 69 8.49 14.16 3.08
N ASP A 70 8.89 13.74 4.28
CA ASP A 70 9.26 14.62 5.39
C ASP A 70 10.49 15.45 5.07
N SER A 71 11.57 14.82 4.59
CA SER A 71 12.84 15.48 4.29
C SER A 71 12.72 16.56 3.21
N ARG A 72 11.74 16.40 2.30
CA ARG A 72 11.44 17.35 1.23
C ARG A 72 10.40 18.40 1.61
N GLY A 73 9.82 18.35 2.82
CA GLY A 73 8.78 19.28 3.25
C GLY A 73 7.51 19.22 2.40
N LEU A 74 7.18 18.04 1.84
CA LEU A 74 6.05 17.94 0.90
C LEU A 74 4.68 18.09 1.59
N ALA A 75 4.59 17.90 2.90
CA ALA A 75 3.36 18.12 3.65
C ALA A 75 2.83 19.55 3.45
N ASP A 76 3.69 20.56 3.61
CA ASP A 76 3.32 21.96 3.42
C ASP A 76 2.93 22.25 1.97
N THR A 77 3.67 21.70 1.02
CA THR A 77 3.40 21.84 -0.42
C THR A 77 2.04 21.26 -0.80
N LEU A 78 1.62 20.17 -0.13
CA LEU A 78 0.34 19.49 -0.34
C LEU A 78 -0.78 20.05 0.56
N GLY A 79 -0.52 21.11 1.33
CA GLY A 79 -1.49 21.77 2.21
C GLY A 79 -1.86 20.99 3.47
N ALA A 80 -1.05 20.00 3.85
CA ALA A 80 -1.18 19.28 5.12
C ALA A 80 -0.44 20.03 6.24
N SER A 81 -0.94 19.93 7.47
CA SER A 81 -0.33 20.60 8.64
C SER A 81 0.94 19.91 9.17
N SER A 82 1.22 18.69 8.73
CA SER A 82 2.41 17.91 9.04
C SER A 82 2.48 16.65 8.19
N THR A 83 3.66 16.04 8.09
CA THR A 83 3.83 14.71 7.46
C THR A 83 2.98 13.64 8.14
N THR A 84 2.78 13.73 9.46
CA THR A 84 1.87 12.84 10.21
C THR A 84 0.42 13.00 9.77
N ALA A 85 -0.05 14.24 9.60
CA ALA A 85 -1.42 14.50 9.15
C ALA A 85 -1.62 14.00 7.72
N LEU A 86 -0.65 14.26 6.83
CA LEU A 86 -0.65 13.75 5.46
C LEU A 86 -0.69 12.22 5.42
N THR A 87 0.20 11.55 6.15
CA THR A 87 0.31 10.09 6.17
C THR A 87 -0.93 9.44 6.74
N ARG A 88 -1.49 10.00 7.83
CA ARG A 88 -2.75 9.52 8.41
C ARG A 88 -3.88 9.60 7.41
N GLN A 89 -4.00 10.71 6.67
CA GLN A 89 -5.05 10.86 5.67
C GLN A 89 -4.85 9.88 4.49
N ALA A 90 -3.63 9.76 3.98
CA ALA A 90 -3.33 8.95 2.80
C ALA A 90 -3.39 7.43 3.05
N LEU A 91 -3.04 6.99 4.26
CA LEU A 91 -2.98 5.57 4.62
C LEU A 91 -4.14 5.12 5.52
N ALA A 92 -5.15 5.97 5.72
CA ALA A 92 -6.35 5.59 6.45
C ALA A 92 -7.08 4.47 5.72
N VAL A 93 -7.08 3.28 6.31
CA VAL A 93 -7.89 2.15 5.83
C VAL A 93 -9.22 2.18 6.57
N SER A 94 -10.32 2.39 5.85
CA SER A 94 -11.65 2.15 6.39
C SER A 94 -12.00 0.68 6.27
N LEU A 95 -12.87 0.17 7.15
CA LEU A 95 -13.34 -1.22 7.07
C LEU A 95 -14.03 -1.50 5.71
N ALA A 96 -14.76 -0.51 5.18
CA ALA A 96 -15.39 -0.61 3.87
C ALA A 96 -14.34 -0.71 2.75
N ALA A 97 -13.29 0.13 2.77
CA ALA A 97 -12.21 0.09 1.79
C ALA A 97 -11.40 -1.22 1.89
N ALA A 98 -11.14 -1.71 3.11
CA ALA A 98 -10.51 -3.01 3.31
C ALA A 98 -11.36 -4.14 2.73
N ALA A 99 -12.67 -4.11 3.00
CA ALA A 99 -13.60 -5.09 2.47
C ALA A 99 -13.62 -5.05 0.93
N GLU A 100 -13.74 -3.86 0.32
CA GLU A 100 -13.69 -3.69 -1.15
C GLU A 100 -12.39 -4.22 -1.78
N LEU A 101 -11.25 -4.09 -1.08
CA LEU A 101 -9.96 -4.60 -1.56
C LEU A 101 -9.83 -6.13 -1.45
N THR A 102 -10.69 -6.78 -0.68
CA THR A 102 -10.70 -8.25 -0.45
C THR A 102 -11.96 -8.94 -0.94
N ALA A 103 -12.98 -8.19 -1.35
CA ALA A 103 -14.27 -8.68 -1.77
C ALA A 103 -14.34 -8.61 -3.30
N ALA A 104 -14.13 -9.76 -3.94
CA ALA A 104 -14.74 -10.12 -5.21
C ALA A 104 -15.05 -11.62 -5.20
#